data_AF-A0A4Y7ZVA5-F1
#
_entry.id   AF-A0A4Y7ZVA5-F1
#
_cell.length_a   1.000
_cell.length_b   1.000
_cell.length_c   1.000
_cell.angle_alpha   90.00
_cell.angle_beta   90.00
_cell.angle_gamma   90.00
#
_symmetry.space_group_name_H-M   'P 1'
#
loop_
_entity.id
_entity.type
_entity.pdbx_description
1 polymer ?
#
loop_
_entity_poly.entity_id
_entity_poly.type
_entity_poly.pdbx_seq_one_letter_code
_entity_poly.pdbx_strand_id
1 'polypeptide(L)'
;MLITIANYYTPLLALFCVCFLNSKMNKQLGLSFLFAFFYIYSFAFIEARFSWWSSMGGDFSSHTAATMVMVCALLSFNYKVGLAAFISMLGYGWVMTMLSYHSWFDIFTTILACIPCIFLFFSMKDSKTKGNS
;
A
#
# COMPACT_ATOMS: atom_id res chain seq x y z
N MET A 1 0.43 3.17 -24.26
CA MET A 1 1.64 2.72 -23.53
C MET A 1 1.54 2.98 -22.03
N LEU A 2 1.24 4.20 -21.56
CA LEU A 2 1.15 4.52 -20.13
C LEU A 2 0.07 3.72 -19.37
N ILE A 3 -1.11 3.51 -19.96
CA ILE A 3 -2.19 2.71 -19.37
C ILE A 3 -1.73 1.26 -19.08
N THR A 4 -0.96 0.69 -20.01
CA THR A 4 -0.39 -0.65 -19.86
C THR A 4 0.56 -0.72 -18.67
N ILE A 5 1.43 0.29 -18.52
CA ILE A 5 2.33 0.40 -17.36
C ILE A 5 1.51 0.49 -16.07
N ALA A 6 0.45 1.30 -16.07
CA ALA A 6 -0.38 1.47 -14.89
C ALA A 6 -1.07 0.17 -14.45
N ASN A 7 -1.56 -0.62 -15.41
CA ASN A 7 -2.23 -1.90 -15.13
C ASN A 7 -1.28 -3.00 -14.64
N TYR A 8 -0.02 -2.99 -15.09
CA TYR A 8 0.96 -4.01 -14.68
C TYR A 8 1.74 -3.65 -13.41
N TYR A 9 1.78 -2.37 -13.02
CA TYR A 9 2.59 -1.94 -11.88
C TYR A 9 2.17 -2.62 -10.57
N THR A 10 0.88 -2.58 -10.20
CA THR A 10 0.37 -3.20 -8.97
C THR A 10 0.63 -4.71 -8.91
N PRO A 11 0.29 -5.54 -9.92
CA PRO A 11 0.55 -6.97 -9.87
C PRO A 11 2.05 -7.30 -9.88
N LEU A 12 2.88 -6.51 -10.57
CA LEU A 12 4.33 -6.70 -10.55
C LEU A 12 4.92 -6.42 -9.17
N LEU A 13 4.47 -5.35 -8.50
CA LEU A 13 4.87 -5.05 -7.13
C LEU A 13 4.40 -6.13 -6.15
N ALA A 14 3.20 -6.68 -6.37
CA ALA A 14 2.69 -7.80 -5.56
C ALA A 14 3.54 -9.06 -5.71
N LEU A 15 3.90 -9.43 -6.95
CA LEU A 15 4.81 -10.56 -7.19
C LEU A 15 6.17 -10.32 -6.55
N PHE A 16 6.74 -9.12 -6.69
CA PHE A 16 7.99 -8.76 -6.04
C PHE A 16 7.89 -8.87 -4.51
N CYS A 17 6.82 -8.35 -3.92
CA CYS A 17 6.55 -8.40 -2.49
C CYS A 17 6.47 -9.86 -2.00
N VAL A 18 5.72 -10.71 -2.68
CA VAL A 18 5.60 -12.14 -2.38
C VAL A 18 6.95 -12.83 -2.50
N CYS A 19 7.67 -12.68 -3.61
CA CYS A 19 8.98 -13.30 -3.81
C CYS A 19 10.01 -12.88 -2.75
N PHE A 20 10.05 -11.59 -2.40
CA PHE A 20 10.97 -11.05 -1.40
C PHE A 20 10.63 -11.53 0.02
N LEU A 21 9.35 -11.56 0.37
CA LEU A 21 8.88 -11.92 1.70
C LEU A 21 8.57 -13.42 1.85
N ASN A 22 8.65 -14.24 0.79
CA ASN A 22 8.28 -15.65 0.82
C ASN A 22 9.05 -16.42 1.92
N SER A 23 10.37 -16.16 2.02
CA SER A 23 11.23 -16.76 3.06
C SER A 23 10.90 -16.30 4.49
N LYS A 24 10.15 -15.20 4.63
CA LYS A 24 9.75 -14.60 5.91
C LYS A 24 8.26 -14.82 6.21
N MET A 25 7.51 -15.38 5.26
CA MET A 25 6.07 -15.56 5.32
C MET A 25 5.72 -16.49 6.49
N ASN A 26 4.93 -15.97 7.41
CA ASN A 26 4.35 -16.74 8.50
C ASN A 26 2.85 -16.41 8.61
N LYS A 27 2.11 -17.21 9.39
CA LYS A 27 0.68 -17.00 9.63
C LYS A 27 0.38 -15.57 10.07
N GLN A 28 1.21 -15.02 10.95
CA GLN A 28 1.07 -13.67 11.48
C GLN A 28 1.20 -12.59 10.39
N LEU A 29 2.23 -12.65 9.54
CA LEU A 29 2.42 -11.72 8.42
C LEU A 29 1.29 -11.83 7.40
N GLY A 30 0.85 -13.06 7.08
CA GLY A 30 -0.31 -13.28 6.23
C GLY A 30 -1.57 -12.64 6.80
N LEU A 31 -1.80 -12.79 8.11
CA LEU A 31 -2.91 -12.15 8.82
C LEU A 31 -2.79 -10.63 8.82
N SER A 32 -1.58 -10.09 8.96
CA SER A 32 -1.32 -8.65 8.85
C SER A 32 -1.68 -8.10 7.47
N PHE A 33 -1.35 -8.82 6.39
CA PHE A 33 -1.79 -8.45 5.05
C PHE A 33 -3.31 -8.46 4.95
N LEU A 34 -3.97 -9.51 5.44
CA LEU A 34 -5.44 -9.59 5.43
C LEU A 34 -6.07 -8.41 6.17
N PHE A 35 -5.60 -8.09 7.38
CA PHE A 35 -6.09 -6.95 8.14
C PHE A 35 -5.79 -5.61 7.46
N ALA A 36 -4.58 -5.42 6.93
CA ALA A 36 -4.21 -4.20 6.24
C ALA A 36 -5.07 -3.97 4.98
N PHE A 37 -5.26 -5.00 4.15
CA PHE A 37 -6.14 -4.94 2.98
C PHE A 37 -7.59 -4.71 3.40
N PHE A 38 -8.10 -5.44 4.39
CA PHE A 38 -9.46 -5.24 4.89
C PHE A 38 -9.68 -3.80 5.38
N TYR A 39 -8.71 -3.25 6.11
CA TYR A 39 -8.74 -1.87 6.59
C TYR A 39 -8.81 -0.87 5.43
N ILE A 40 -7.90 -0.94 4.45
CA ILE A 40 -7.91 0.03 3.34
C ILE A 40 -9.15 -0.09 2.44
N TYR A 41 -9.66 -1.30 2.22
CA TYR A 41 -10.88 -1.48 1.43
C TYR A 41 -12.15 -1.09 2.21
N SER A 42 -12.09 -1.08 3.55
CA SER A 42 -13.14 -0.46 4.35
C SER A 42 -13.23 1.05 4.08
N PHE A 43 -12.11 1.73 3.84
CA PHE A 43 -12.13 3.13 3.39
C PHE A 43 -12.78 3.30 2.02
N ALA A 44 -12.49 2.42 1.07
CA ALA A 44 -13.18 2.43 -0.23
C ALA A 44 -14.69 2.25 -0.07
N PHE A 45 -15.13 1.38 0.84
CA PHE A 45 -16.54 1.19 1.16
C PHE A 45 -17.18 2.42 1.84
N ILE A 46 -16.47 3.03 2.79
CA ILE A 46 -16.88 4.29 3.43
C ILE A 46 -17.02 5.38 2.38
N GLU A 47 -16.06 5.49 1.45
CA GLU A 47 -16.12 6.48 0.38
C GLU A 47 -17.33 6.26 -0.53
N ALA A 48 -17.61 5.02 -0.91
CA ALA A 48 -18.79 4.68 -1.71
C ALA A 48 -20.11 5.07 -1.01
N ARG A 49 -20.12 5.16 0.32
CA ARG A 49 -21.33 5.46 1.10
C ARG A 49 -21.49 6.93 1.51
N PHE A 50 -20.38 7.59 1.83
CA PHE A 50 -20.34 8.92 2.44
C PHE A 50 -19.72 9.99 1.53
N SER A 51 -19.01 9.58 0.46
CA SER A 51 -18.39 10.48 -0.50
C SER A 51 -17.52 11.54 0.17
N TRP A 52 -16.77 11.16 1.20
CA TRP A 52 -15.96 12.08 2.00
C TRP A 52 -14.77 12.64 1.21
N TRP A 53 -14.04 11.79 0.49
CA TRP A 53 -13.00 12.23 -0.44
C TRP A 53 -13.59 13.09 -1.56
N SER A 54 -14.71 12.65 -2.13
CA SER A 54 -15.43 13.38 -3.17
C SER A 54 -15.87 14.76 -2.69
N SER A 55 -16.28 14.91 -1.42
CA SER A 55 -16.66 16.20 -0.83
C SER A 55 -15.50 17.18 -0.70
N MET A 56 -14.26 16.69 -0.64
CA MET A 56 -13.03 17.49 -0.65
C MET A 56 -12.49 17.71 -2.06
N GLY A 57 -13.20 17.25 -3.10
CA GLY A 57 -12.80 17.38 -4.51
C GLY A 57 -11.78 16.32 -4.96
N GLY A 58 -11.64 15.22 -4.22
CA GLY A 58 -10.75 14.11 -4.54
C GLY A 58 -11.47 12.75 -4.66
N ASP A 59 -10.72 11.70 -4.96
CA ASP A 59 -11.21 10.33 -5.06
C ASP A 59 -10.24 9.36 -4.35
N PHE A 60 -10.78 8.32 -3.72
CA PHE A 60 -9.97 7.32 -3.03
C PHE A 60 -9.31 6.37 -4.03
N SER A 61 -7.97 6.41 -4.11
CA SER A 61 -7.23 5.57 -5.06
C SER A 61 -7.02 4.16 -4.52
N SER A 62 -7.87 3.22 -4.93
CA SER A 62 -7.73 1.80 -4.58
C SER A 62 -6.38 1.22 -5.04
N HIS A 63 -5.84 1.69 -6.17
CA HIS A 63 -4.54 1.28 -6.66
C HIS A 63 -3.41 1.74 -5.74
N THR A 64 -3.42 3.03 -5.36
CA THR A 64 -2.42 3.60 -4.45
C THR A 64 -2.50 2.96 -3.06
N ALA A 65 -3.71 2.69 -2.57
CA ALA A 65 -3.92 2.03 -1.29
C ALA A 65 -3.29 0.63 -1.27
N ALA A 66 -3.59 -0.20 -2.28
CA ALA A 66 -3.03 -1.54 -2.39
C ALA A 66 -1.50 -1.53 -2.51
N THR A 67 -0.94 -0.62 -3.33
CA THR A 67 0.52 -0.47 -3.45
C THR A 67 1.15 -0.04 -2.14
N MET A 68 0.50 0.86 -1.41
CA MET A 68 1.02 1.36 -0.14
C MET A 68 1.06 0.26 0.92
N VAL A 69 0.05 -0.62 1.02
CA VAL A 69 0.08 -1.78 1.93
C VAL A 69 1.32 -2.66 1.70
N MET A 70 1.66 -2.92 0.43
CA MET A 70 2.86 -3.70 0.07
C MET A 70 4.16 -2.94 0.41
N VAL A 71 4.19 -1.63 0.17
CA VAL A 71 5.33 -0.76 0.55
C VAL A 71 5.51 -0.74 2.07
N CYS A 72 4.45 -0.65 2.86
CA CYS A 72 4.49 -0.69 4.32
C CYS A 72 5.10 -1.99 4.84
N ALA A 73 4.70 -3.12 4.26
CA ALA A 73 5.29 -4.41 4.58
C ALA A 73 6.79 -4.43 4.25
N LEU A 74 7.18 -4.02 3.03
CA LEU A 74 8.58 -3.99 2.62
C LEU A 74 9.44 -3.07 3.50
N LEU A 75 8.94 -1.87 3.86
CA LEU A 75 9.61 -0.93 4.77
C LEU A 75 9.89 -1.55 6.15
N SER A 76 8.94 -2.33 6.66
CA SER A 76 9.07 -2.97 7.98
C SER A 76 10.18 -4.02 8.00
N PHE A 77 10.33 -4.80 6.92
CA PHE A 77 11.34 -5.85 6.82
C PHE A 77 12.71 -5.35 6.36
N ASN A 78 12.74 -4.49 5.33
CA ASN A 78 13.96 -3.91 4.79
C ASN A 78 13.72 -2.47 4.32
N TYR A 79 14.17 -1.51 5.11
CA TYR A 79 13.98 -0.08 4.83
C TYR A 79 14.47 0.34 3.44
N LYS A 80 15.62 -0.17 2.96
CA LYS A 80 16.16 0.21 1.64
C LYS A 80 15.25 -0.26 0.51
N VAL A 81 14.77 -1.50 0.59
CA VAL A 81 13.86 -2.08 -0.40
C VAL A 81 12.48 -1.41 -0.34
N GLY A 82 11.96 -1.17 0.87
CA GLY A 82 10.71 -0.44 1.07
C GLY A 82 10.78 1.00 0.57
N LEU A 83 11.90 1.70 0.80
CA LEU A 83 12.09 3.07 0.31
C LEU A 83 12.18 3.12 -1.22
N ALA A 84 12.89 2.16 -1.84
CA ALA A 84 12.91 2.02 -3.29
C ALA A 84 11.52 1.75 -3.85
N ALA A 85 10.75 0.87 -3.20
CA ALA A 85 9.36 0.60 -3.57
C ALA A 85 8.48 1.86 -3.42
N PHE A 86 8.64 2.64 -2.35
CA PHE A 86 7.92 3.90 -2.14
C PHE A 86 8.25 4.94 -3.23
N ILE A 87 9.53 5.13 -3.56
CA ILE A 87 9.94 6.04 -4.65
C ILE A 87 9.35 5.57 -5.98
N SER A 88 9.35 4.26 -6.25
CA SER A 88 8.73 3.71 -7.46
C SER A 88 7.21 3.95 -7.50
N MET A 89 6.55 3.92 -6.33
CA MET A 89 5.12 4.20 -6.20
C MET A 89 4.80 5.68 -6.46
N LEU A 90 5.68 6.62 -6.07
CA LEU A 90 5.53 8.03 -6.43
C LEU A 90 5.65 8.24 -7.95
N GLY A 91 6.57 7.52 -8.60
CA GLY A 91 6.66 7.48 -10.07
C GLY A 91 5.40 6.91 -10.71
N TYR A 92 4.81 5.86 -10.13
CA TYR A 92 3.52 5.34 -10.56
C TYR A 92 2.38 6.35 -10.35
N GLY A 93 2.37 7.06 -9.22
CA GLY A 93 1.44 8.16 -8.95
C GLY A 93 1.52 9.25 -10.01
N TRP A 94 2.74 9.61 -10.46
CA TRP A 94 2.93 10.53 -11.57
C TRP A 94 2.23 10.03 -12.84
N VAL A 95 2.41 8.75 -13.21
CA VAL A 95 1.72 8.15 -14.35
C VAL A 95 0.19 8.23 -14.20
N MET A 96 -0.34 7.99 -13.00
CA MET A 96 -1.79 8.08 -12.72
C MET A 96 -2.32 9.51 -12.90
N THR A 97 -1.54 10.53 -12.52
CA THR A 97 -1.91 11.94 -12.76
C THR A 97 -1.88 12.30 -14.24
N MET A 98 -0.89 11.82 -15.00
CA MET A 98 -0.80 12.03 -16.45
C MET A 98 -1.98 11.37 -17.19
N LEU A 99 -2.47 10.24 -16.68
CA LEU A 99 -3.65 9.55 -17.22
C LEU A 99 -4.97 10.16 -16.76
N SER A 100 -4.95 11.22 -15.94
CA SER A 100 -6.13 11.85 -15.33
C SER A 100 -7.00 10.84 -14.54
N TYR A 101 -6.39 9.80 -13.98
CA TYR A 101 -7.09 8.82 -13.14
C TYR A 101 -7.26 9.33 -11.72
N HIS A 102 -6.20 9.89 -11.15
CA HIS A 102 -6.20 10.45 -9.80
C HIS A 102 -5.33 11.70 -9.76
N SER A 103 -5.68 12.63 -8.88
CA SER A 103 -4.89 13.82 -8.58
C SER A 103 -3.78 13.52 -7.56
N TRP A 104 -2.83 14.43 -7.40
CA TRP A 104 -1.85 14.33 -6.31
C TRP A 104 -2.49 14.38 -4.92
N PHE A 105 -3.61 15.12 -4.79
CA PHE A 105 -4.38 15.16 -3.56
C PHE A 105 -4.90 13.78 -3.19
N ASP A 106 -5.48 13.04 -4.14
CA ASP A 106 -5.98 11.67 -3.98
C ASP A 106 -4.87 10.73 -3.53
N ILE A 107 -3.72 10.80 -4.19
CA ILE A 107 -2.57 9.95 -3.90
C ILE A 107 -2.06 10.22 -2.48
N PHE A 108 -1.83 11.48 -2.10
CA PHE A 108 -1.29 11.80 -0.78
C PHE A 108 -2.25 11.52 0.36
N THR A 109 -3.53 11.85 0.20
CA THR A 109 -4.56 11.54 1.21
C THR A 109 -4.73 10.03 1.38
N THR A 110 -4.65 9.26 0.29
CA THR A 110 -4.66 7.78 0.36
C THR A 110 -3.42 7.25 1.08
N ILE A 111 -2.23 7.81 0.82
CA ILE A 111 -0.99 7.44 1.53
C ILE A 111 -1.14 7.71 3.04
N LEU A 112 -1.68 8.88 3.40
CA LEU A 112 -1.93 9.24 4.81
C LEU A 112 -2.89 8.25 5.48
N ALA A 113 -3.96 7.84 4.79
CA ALA A 113 -4.90 6.85 5.30
C ALA A 113 -4.23 5.48 5.57
N CYS A 114 -3.14 5.16 4.87
CA CYS A 114 -2.39 3.91 5.02
C CYS A 114 -1.31 3.94 6.13
N ILE A 115 -1.08 5.07 6.79
CA ILE A 115 -0.10 5.19 7.89
C ILE A 115 -0.30 4.13 8.99
N PRO A 116 -1.53 3.84 9.46
CA PRO A 116 -1.77 2.80 10.47
C PRO A 116 -1.26 1.41 10.04
N CYS A 117 -1.26 1.11 8.74
CA CYS A 117 -0.73 -0.16 8.23
C CYS A 117 0.77 -0.30 8.48
N ILE A 118 1.55 0.79 8.46
CA ILE A 118 2.98 0.77 8.79
C ILE A 118 3.17 0.28 10.22
N PHE A 119 2.47 0.88 11.18
CA PHE A 119 2.55 0.49 12.59
C PHE A 119 2.15 -0.97 12.81
N LEU A 120 1.13 -1.44 12.08
CA LEU A 120 0.70 -2.84 12.11
C LEU A 120 1.83 -3.78 11.67
N PHE A 121 2.54 -3.51 10.57
CA PHE A 121 3.65 -4.36 10.13
C PHE A 121 4.90 -4.24 11.02
N PHE A 122 5.19 -3.06 11.59
CA PHE A 122 6.31 -2.87 12.51
C PHE A 122 6.11 -3.60 13.85
N SER A 123 4.93 -3.47 14.46
CA SER A 123 4.60 -4.14 15.74
C SER A 123 4.76 -5.67 15.66
N MET A 124 4.51 -6.21 14.47
CA MET A 124 4.59 -7.64 14.19
C MET A 124 6.03 -8.14 14.10
N LYS A 125 6.94 -7.34 13.52
CA LYS A 125 8.36 -7.65 13.49
C LYS A 125 8.95 -7.77 14.90
N ASP A 126 8.57 -6.86 15.79
CA ASP A 126 9.09 -6.80 17.16
C ASP A 126 8.59 -7.97 18.03
N SER A 127 7.39 -8.49 17.74
CA SER A 127 6.89 -9.70 18.42
C SER A 127 7.75 -10.94 18.13
N LYS A 128 8.37 -11.01 16.94
CA LYS A 128 9.26 -12.12 16.54
C LYS A 128 10.65 -12.03 17.15
N THR A 129 11.18 -10.83 17.38
CA THR A 129 12.51 -10.64 17.99
C THR A 129 12.49 -10.92 19.50
N LYS A 130 11.37 -10.66 20.19
CA LYS A 130 11.22 -10.93 21.64
C LYS A 130 10.87 -12.39 21.99
N GLY A 131 10.37 -13.18 21.05
CA GLY A 131 10.00 -14.58 21.31
C GLY A 131 11.14 -15.61 21.18
N ASN A 132 12.34 -15.17 20.78
CA ASN A 132 13.53 -16.01 20.58
C ASN A 132 14.67 -15.70 21.57
N SER A 133 14.40 -14.96 22.64
CA SER A 133 15.37 -14.63 23.71
C SER A 133 15.10 -15.44 24.97
#